data_AF-A0A654CHZ2-F1
#
_entry.id   AF-A0A654CHZ2-F1
#
_cell.length_a   1.000
_cell.length_b   1.000
_cell.length_c   1.000
_cell.angle_alpha   90.00
_cell.angle_beta   90.00
_cell.angle_gamma   90.00
#
_symmetry.space_group_name_H-M   'P 1'
#
loop_
_entity.id
_entity.type
_entity.pdbx_description
1 polymer ?
#
loop_
_entity_poly.entity_id
_entity_poly.type
_entity_poly.pdbx_seq_one_letter_code
_entity_poly.pdbx_strand_id
1 'polypeptide(L)'
;MKLTLNLLNIINYLVLVILIVINLNRLSQFGLDICLYFLIASGVLLTISILVYFIYKLESFLVSVFINLVNIVIIFPMLLLVLF
;
A
#
# COMPACT_ATOMS: atom_id res chain seq x y z
N MET A 1 4.06 -17.61 -6.68
CA MET A 1 3.88 -16.95 -5.37
C MET A 1 4.68 -15.65 -5.20
N LYS A 2 5.99 -15.61 -5.47
CA LYS A 2 6.73 -14.32 -5.49
C LYS A 2 6.12 -13.30 -6.45
N LEU A 3 5.80 -13.74 -7.67
CA LEU A 3 5.24 -12.88 -8.71
C LEU A 3 3.89 -12.27 -8.34
N THR A 4 3.01 -13.05 -7.70
CA THR A 4 1.64 -12.66 -7.35
C THR A 4 1.61 -11.58 -6.26
N LEU A 5 2.49 -11.65 -5.26
CA LEU A 5 2.61 -10.62 -4.22
C LEU A 5 3.19 -9.31 -4.77
N ASN A 6 4.22 -9.42 -5.60
CA ASN A 6 4.78 -8.25 -6.26
C ASN A 6 3.75 -7.59 -7.16
N LEU A 7 2.96 -8.37 -7.90
CA LEU A 7 1.83 -7.87 -8.69
C LEU A 7 0.81 -7.13 -7.82
N LEU A 8 0.41 -7.69 -6.68
CA LEU A 8 -0.53 -7.02 -5.75
C LEU A 8 0.01 -5.69 -5.24
N ASN A 9 1.28 -5.64 -4.82
CA ASN A 9 1.90 -4.38 -4.40
C ASN A 9 2.00 -3.38 -5.56
N ILE A 10 2.39 -3.81 -6.75
CA ILE A 10 2.44 -2.97 -7.96
C ILE A 10 1.06 -2.41 -8.27
N ILE A 11 0.02 -3.24 -8.24
CA ILE A 11 -1.37 -2.80 -8.46
C ILE A 11 -1.77 -1.74 -7.42
N ASN A 12 -1.44 -1.94 -6.13
CA ASN A 12 -1.73 -0.96 -5.09
C ASN A 12 -1.11 0.41 -5.40
N TYR A 13 0.15 0.45 -5.84
CA TYR A 13 0.79 1.69 -6.27
C TYR A 13 0.19 2.27 -7.55
N LEU A 14 -0.20 1.43 -8.50
CA LEU A 14 -0.78 1.88 -9.76
C LEU A 14 -2.15 2.54 -9.50
N VAL A 15 -2.98 1.95 -8.64
CA VAL A 15 -4.26 2.53 -8.22
C VAL A 15 -4.03 3.85 -7.48
N LEU A 16 -3.05 3.90 -6.57
CA LEU A 16 -2.68 5.15 -5.89
C LEU A 16 -2.35 6.28 -6.88
N VAL A 17 -1.49 5.99 -7.86
CA VAL A 17 -1.09 6.98 -8.87
C VAL A 17 -2.29 7.41 -9.71
N ILE A 18 -3.14 6.48 -10.15
CA ILE A 18 -4.36 6.79 -10.90
C ILE A 18 -5.28 7.73 -10.09
N LEU A 19 -5.49 7.42 -8.80
CA LEU A 19 -6.36 8.23 -7.94
C LEU A 19 -5.82 9.65 -7.76
N ILE A 20 -4.51 9.80 -7.58
CA ILE A 20 -3.87 11.12 -7.49
C ILE A 20 -4.04 11.88 -8.81
N VAL A 21 -3.77 11.24 -9.95
CA VAL A 21 -3.85 11.88 -11.28
C VAL A 21 -5.28 12.33 -11.59
N ILE A 22 -6.28 11.49 -11.36
CA ILE A 22 -7.69 11.83 -11.63
C ILE A 22 -8.16 12.99 -10.73
N ASN A 23 -7.66 13.05 -9.50
CA ASN A 23 -8.07 14.07 -8.52
C ASN A 23 -7.07 15.23 -8.38
N LEU A 24 -6.13 15.41 -9.31
CA LEU A 24 -5.06 16.43 -9.26
C LEU A 24 -5.57 17.83 -8.89
N ASN A 25 -6.69 18.26 -9.46
CA ASN A 25 -7.27 19.59 -9.24
C ASN A 25 -8.13 19.69 -7.96
N ARG A 26 -8.33 18.58 -7.24
CA ARG A 26 -9.18 18.46 -6.05
C ARG A 26 -8.48 17.68 -4.93
N LEU A 27 -7.15 17.66 -4.90
CA LEU A 27 -6.37 16.91 -3.91
C LEU A 27 -6.64 17.39 -2.48
N SER A 28 -6.96 18.66 -2.27
CA SER A 28 -7.34 19.16 -0.93
C SER A 28 -8.66 18.60 -0.43
N GLN A 29 -9.56 18.17 -1.32
CA GLN A 29 -10.85 17.58 -0.97
C GLN A 29 -10.78 16.06 -0.84
N PHE A 30 -10.05 15.38 -1.74
CA PHE A 30 -10.02 13.91 -1.81
C PHE A 30 -8.69 13.29 -1.32
N GLY A 31 -7.68 14.10 -1.01
CA GLY A 31 -6.34 13.63 -0.63
C GLY A 31 -6.37 12.72 0.59
N LEU A 32 -7.25 13.00 1.55
CA LEU A 32 -7.37 12.21 2.78
C LEU A 32 -7.99 10.84 2.49
N ASP A 33 -8.98 10.79 1.60
CA ASP A 33 -9.59 9.54 1.15
C ASP A 33 -8.59 8.67 0.38
N ILE A 34 -7.74 9.29 -0.46
CA ILE A 34 -6.65 8.61 -1.18
C ILE A 34 -5.62 8.04 -0.18
N CYS A 35 -5.22 8.83 0.81
CA CYS A 35 -4.34 8.39 1.88
C CYS A 35 -4.94 7.22 2.68
N LEU A 36 -6.22 7.31 3.06
CA LEU A 36 -6.93 6.26 3.78
C LEU A 36 -7.04 4.98 2.94
N TYR A 37 -7.36 5.09 1.65
CA TYR A 37 -7.37 3.96 0.74
C TYR A 37 -6.02 3.24 0.76
N PHE A 38 -4.92 3.99 0.59
CA PHE A 38 -3.57 3.42 0.57
C PHE A 38 -3.20 2.74 1.90
N LEU A 39 -3.58 3.36 3.02
CA LEU A 39 -3.35 2.82 4.36
C LEU A 39 -4.11 1.50 4.56
N ILE A 40 -5.40 1.48 4.21
CA ILE A 40 -6.25 0.28 4.34
C ILE A 40 -5.72 -0.83 3.43
N ALA A 41 -5.42 -0.54 2.17
CA ALA A 41 -4.90 -1.52 1.22
C ALA A 41 -3.57 -2.13 1.70
N SER A 42 -2.65 -1.28 2.17
CA SER A 42 -1.36 -1.74 2.72
C SER A 42 -1.54 -2.53 4.01
N GLY A 43 -2.49 -2.16 4.88
CA GLY A 43 -2.82 -2.91 6.10
C GLY A 43 -3.43 -4.29 5.81
N VAL A 44 -4.31 -4.40 4.82
CA VAL A 44 -4.87 -5.68 4.37
C VAL A 44 -3.78 -6.57 3.78
N LEU A 45 -2.90 -6.01 2.93
CA LEU A 45 -1.78 -6.78 2.37
C LEU A 45 -0.77 -7.20 3.45
N LEU A 46 -0.52 -6.36 4.46
CA LEU A 46 0.32 -6.69 5.60
C LEU A 46 -0.25 -7.88 6.38
N THR A 47 -1.52 -7.81 6.75
CA THR A 47 -2.19 -8.86 7.55
C THR A 47 -2.24 -10.20 6.81
N ILE A 48 -2.62 -10.20 5.53
CA ILE A 48 -2.57 -11.39 4.68
C ILE A 48 -1.14 -11.93 4.60
N SER A 49 -0.15 -11.05 4.42
CA SER A 49 1.24 -11.49 4.27
C SER A 49 1.79 -12.13 5.55
N ILE A 50 1.44 -11.57 6.72
CA ILE A 50 1.79 -12.13 8.02
C ILE A 50 1.14 -13.51 8.20
N LEU A 51 -0.17 -13.62 7.96
CA LEU A 51 -0.91 -14.88 8.13
C LEU A 51 -0.33 -16.00 7.26
N VAL A 52 -0.10 -15.72 5.97
CA VAL A 52 0.45 -16.72 5.05
C VAL A 52 1.89 -17.08 5.41
N TYR A 53 2.71 -16.13 5.85
CA TYR A 53 4.05 -16.42 6.35
C TYR A 53 4.01 -17.36 7.56
N PHE A 54 3.14 -17.12 8.54
CA PHE A 54 3.06 -17.97 9.73
C PHE A 54 2.56 -19.39 9.42
N ILE A 55 1.58 -19.52 8.52
CA ILE A 55 0.98 -20.82 8.16
C ILE A 55 1.92 -21.65 7.27
N TYR A 56 2.48 -21.03 6.22
CA TYR A 56 3.22 -21.76 5.18
C TYR A 56 4.75 -21.56 5.26
N LYS A 57 5.24 -20.70 6.16
CA LYS A 57 6.67 -20.37 6.34
C LYS A 57 7.38 -19.94 5.04
N LEU A 58 6.61 -19.34 4.12
CA LEU A 58 7.12 -18.89 2.83
C LEU A 58 7.84 -17.55 2.96
N GLU A 59 9.18 -17.57 2.87
CA GLU A 59 10.02 -16.37 3.03
C GLU A 59 9.67 -15.23 2.07
N SER A 60 9.10 -15.51 0.89
CA SER A 60 8.65 -14.46 -0.03
C SER A 60 7.61 -13.51 0.60
N PHE A 61 6.86 -13.98 1.58
CA PHE A 61 5.89 -13.16 2.29
C PHE A 61 6.53 -12.23 3.32
N LEU A 62 7.72 -12.55 3.87
CA LEU A 62 8.47 -11.60 4.71
C LEU A 62 8.84 -10.32 3.95
N VAL A 63 9.23 -10.46 2.68
CA VAL A 63 9.51 -9.31 1.81
C VAL A 63 8.26 -8.45 1.64
N SER A 64 7.11 -9.09 1.40
CA SER A 64 5.82 -8.39 1.32
C SER A 64 5.44 -7.71 2.64
N VAL A 65 5.70 -8.35 3.78
CA VAL A 65 5.50 -7.74 5.10
C VAL A 65 6.34 -6.48 5.22
N PHE A 66 7.64 -6.56 4.91
CA PHE A 66 8.54 -5.41 4.99
C PHE A 66 8.10 -4.25 4.09
N ILE A 67 7.72 -4.54 2.84
CA ILE A 67 7.21 -3.52 1.91
C ILE A 67 5.97 -2.85 2.49
N ASN A 68 4.96 -3.62 2.92
CA ASN A 68 3.73 -3.03 3.44
C ASN A 68 3.94 -2.27 4.77
N LEU A 69 4.94 -2.64 5.55
CA LEU A 69 5.35 -1.92 6.76
C LEU A 69 5.98 -0.56 6.40
N VAL A 70 6.86 -0.54 5.40
CA VAL A 70 7.40 0.71 4.80
C VAL A 70 6.29 1.58 4.24
N ASN A 71 5.28 0.99 3.58
CA ASN A 71 4.14 1.74 3.05
C ASN A 71 3.40 2.49 4.14
N ILE A 72 3.13 1.83 5.26
CA ILE A 72 2.36 2.40 6.37
C ILE A 72 3.18 3.41 7.17
N VAL A 73 4.45 3.10 7.45
CA VAL A 73 5.26 3.92 8.38
C VAL A 73 5.99 5.05 7.68
N ILE A 74 6.32 4.91 6.39
CA ILE A 74 7.15 5.89 5.66
C ILE A 74 6.35 6.53 4.54
N ILE A 75 5.75 5.73 3.64
CA ILE A 75 5.09 6.27 2.45
C ILE A 75 3.81 7.01 2.82
N PHE A 76 2.99 6.49 3.72
CA PHE A 76 1.75 7.14 4.14
C PHE A 76 1.99 8.52 4.79
N PRO A 77 2.93 8.69 5.75
CA PRO A 77 3.26 10.03 6.25
C PRO A 77 3.81 10.97 5.19
N MET A 78 4.66 10.47 4.27
CA MET A 78 5.12 11.26 3.12
C MET A 78 3.95 11.68 2.23
N LEU A 79 2.98 10.79 1.99
CA LEU A 79 1.80 11.09 1.19
C LEU A 79 0.96 12.20 1.82
N LEU A 80 0.78 12.15 3.14
CA LEU A 80 0.10 13.21 3.88
C LEU A 80 0.82 14.56 3.73
N LEU A 81 2.15 14.59 3.84
CA LEU A 81 2.94 15.82 3.67
C LEU A 81 2.94 16.37 2.23
N VAL A 82 2.77 15.51 1.23
CA VAL A 82 2.75 15.94 -0.18
C VAL A 82 1.38 16.43 -0.61
N LEU A 83 0.31 15.88 -0.03
CA LEU A 83 -1.07 16.19 -0.39
C LEU A 83 -1.70 17.32 0.43
N PHE A 84 -1.10 17.69 1.57
CA PHE A 84 -1.60 18.71 2.51
C PHE A 84 -0.49 19.68 2.91
#